data_AF-A0A662GP20-F1
#
_entry.id   AF-A0A662GP20-F1
#
_cell.length_a   1.000
_cell.length_b   1.000
_cell.length_c   1.000
_cell.angle_alpha   90.00
_cell.angle_beta   90.00
_cell.angle_gamma   90.00
#
_symmetry.space_group_name_H-M   'P 1'
#
loop_
_entity.id
_entity.type
_entity.pdbx_description
1 polymer ?
#
loop_
_entity_poly.entity_id
_entity_poly.type
_entity_poly.pdbx_seq_one_letter_code
_entity_poly.pdbx_strand_id
1 'polypeptide(L)'
;MVAMRRLVIIGIDSLIPTILERLVEMGRLPTFERLMREGSYSRALPHWPAETGCNWATIATGATPARHGCKYSVHLPGWPLDKVVPGFSSELCRAEQIWQVVDRLGGLSI
;
A
#
# COMPACT_ATOMS: atom_id res chain seq x y z
N MET A 1 -2.54 7.35 -32.22
CA MET A 1 -2.88 7.18 -30.79
C MET A 1 -1.68 6.61 -30.07
N VAL A 2 -1.17 7.26 -29.03
CA VAL A 2 -0.13 6.68 -28.18
C VAL A 2 -0.79 5.57 -27.36
N ALA A 3 -0.28 4.34 -27.44
CA ALA A 3 -0.75 3.25 -26.59
C ALA A 3 -0.49 3.62 -25.13
N MET A 4 -1.55 3.77 -24.35
CA MET A 4 -1.44 4.06 -22.92
C MET A 4 -0.83 2.84 -22.22
N ARG A 5 0.30 3.04 -21.52
CA ARG A 5 0.89 1.96 -20.71
C ARG A 5 -0.02 1.71 -19.51
N ARG A 6 -0.38 0.45 -19.31
CA ARG A 6 -1.12 0.01 -18.11
C ARG A 6 -0.14 -0.05 -16.94
N LEU A 7 -0.56 0.41 -15.77
CA LEU A 7 0.17 0.29 -14.51
C LEU A 7 -0.55 -0.72 -13.61
N VAL A 8 0.21 -1.62 -13.00
CA VAL A 8 -0.30 -2.53 -11.98
C VAL A 8 0.60 -2.38 -10.74
N ILE A 9 -0.03 -2.17 -9.58
CA ILE A 9 0.64 -2.17 -8.28
C ILE A 9 0.21 -3.45 -7.57
N ILE A 10 1.18 -4.30 -7.24
CA ILE A 10 0.95 -5.55 -6.51
C ILE A 10 1.63 -5.39 -5.15
N GLY A 11 0.83 -5.48 -4.07
CA GLY A 11 1.38 -5.61 -2.73
C GLY A 11 1.20 -7.03 -2.22
N ILE A 12 2.20 -7.52 -1.51
CA ILE A 12 2.20 -8.83 -0.85
C ILE A 12 2.24 -8.54 0.64
N ASP A 13 1.15 -8.79 1.35
CA ASP A 13 1.08 -8.53 2.79
C ASP A 13 2.09 -9.41 3.53
N SER A 14 2.77 -8.82 4.51
CA SER A 14 3.75 -9.49 5.36
C SER A 14 4.94 -10.12 4.61
N LEU A 15 5.25 -9.63 3.40
CA LEU A 15 6.47 -9.98 2.67
C LEU A 15 7.70 -9.51 3.46
N ILE A 16 8.56 -10.45 3.84
CA ILE A 16 9.81 -10.16 4.55
C ILE A 16 10.96 -10.13 3.53
N PRO A 17 11.60 -8.97 3.28
CA PRO A 17 12.63 -8.84 2.24
C PRO A 17 13.79 -9.82 2.40
N THR A 18 14.23 -10.10 3.63
CA THR A 18 15.32 -11.05 3.89
C THR A 18 14.97 -12.48 3.49
N ILE A 19 13.72 -12.91 3.70
CA ILE A 19 13.25 -14.24 3.28
C ILE A 19 13.15 -14.30 1.76
N LEU A 20 12.59 -13.25 1.14
CA LEU A 20 12.49 -13.12 -0.32
C LEU A 20 13.87 -13.25 -0.98
N GLU A 21 14.83 -12.44 -0.54
CA GLU A 21 16.20 -12.43 -1.05
C GLU A 21 16.85 -13.81 -0.89
N ARG A 22 16.70 -14.46 0.28
CA ARG A 22 17.24 -15.80 0.50
C ARG A 22 16.64 -16.86 -0.43
N LEU A 23 15.33 -16.79 -0.68
CA LEU A 23 14.66 -17.71 -1.61
C LEU A 23 15.08 -17.47 -3.06
N VAL A 24 15.36 -16.22 -3.44
CA VAL A 24 15.93 -15.87 -4.74
C VAL A 24 17.33 -16.45 -4.89
N GLU A 25 18.21 -16.28 -3.89
CA GLU A 25 19.57 -16.85 -3.88
C GLU A 25 19.58 -18.38 -4.04
N MET A 26 18.60 -19.07 -3.47
CA MET A 26 18.45 -20.53 -3.59
C MET A 26 17.84 -20.98 -4.93
N GLY A 27 17.61 -20.05 -5.87
CA GLY A 27 16.99 -20.34 -7.17
C GLY A 27 15.52 -20.78 -7.07
N ARG A 28 14.83 -20.46 -5.97
CA ARG A 28 13.44 -20.90 -5.71
C ARG A 28 12.39 -19.94 -6.26
N LEU A 29 12.78 -18.71 -6.60
CA LEU A 29 11.89 -17.65 -7.05
C LEU A 29 12.36 -17.01 -8.37
N PRO A 30 12.36 -17.76 -9.49
CA PRO A 30 12.93 -17.30 -10.76
C PRO A 30 12.22 -16.05 -11.32
N THR A 31 10.92 -15.87 -11.04
CA THR A 31 10.19 -14.66 -11.44
C THR A 31 10.66 -13.42 -10.69
N PHE A 32 10.86 -13.52 -9.37
CA PHE A 32 11.37 -12.41 -8.57
C PHE A 32 12.81 -12.08 -8.95
N GLU A 33 13.66 -13.10 -9.13
CA GLU A 33 15.03 -12.92 -9.61
C GLU A 33 15.07 -12.13 -10.93
N ARG A 34 14.23 -12.52 -11.90
CA ARG A 34 14.12 -11.84 -13.19
C ARG A 34 13.68 -10.38 -13.02
N LEU A 35 12.65 -10.12 -12.21
CA LEU A 35 12.14 -8.77 -11.96
C LEU A 35 13.18 -7.87 -11.27
N MET A 36 13.94 -8.40 -10.31
CA MET A 36 15.01 -7.68 -9.63
C MET A 36 16.15 -7.33 -10.58
N ARG A 37 16.52 -8.24 -11.49
CA ARG A 37 17.61 -8.05 -12.46
C ARG A 37 17.25 -7.13 -13.62
N GLU A 38 16.05 -7.28 -14.18
CA GLU A 38 15.59 -6.52 -15.37
C GLU A 38 14.93 -5.19 -15.01
N GLY A 39 14.55 -5.02 -13.74
CA GLY A 39 13.88 -3.83 -13.22
C GLY A 39 14.73 -3.08 -12.18
N SER A 40 14.09 -2.64 -11.12
CA SER A 40 14.74 -1.98 -9.98
C SER A 40 14.22 -2.57 -8.69
N TYR A 41 15.13 -2.88 -7.78
CA TYR A 41 14.83 -3.43 -6.47
C TYR A 41 15.49 -2.58 -5.38
N SER A 42 14.73 -2.24 -4.35
CA SER A 42 15.23 -1.54 -3.18
C SER A 42 14.37 -1.88 -1.97
N ARG A 43 14.94 -1.80 -0.78
CA ARG A 43 14.20 -1.89 0.47
C ARG A 43 13.55 -0.55 0.78
N ALA A 44 12.30 -0.59 1.22
CA ALA A 44 11.56 0.57 1.69
C ALA A 44 11.25 0.41 3.19
N LEU A 45 11.24 1.53 3.91
CA LEU A 45 10.74 1.56 5.28
C LEU A 45 9.22 1.68 5.25
N PRO A 46 8.49 0.90 6.06
CA PRO A 46 7.07 1.14 6.27
C PRO A 46 6.88 2.44 7.05
N HIS A 47 5.67 2.97 7.02
CA HIS A 47 5.28 4.00 7.96
C HIS A 47 4.94 3.38 9.32
N TRP A 48 5.22 4.10 10.41
CA TRP A 48 4.86 3.68 11.77
C TRP A 48 3.41 4.07 12.14
N PRO A 49 2.56 3.16 12.63
CA PRO A 49 2.82 1.75 12.91
C PRO A 49 2.84 0.89 11.65
N ALA A 50 3.68 -0.15 11.63
CA ALA A 50 3.86 -1.10 10.53
C ALA A 50 2.68 -2.10 10.42
N GLU A 51 1.44 -1.59 10.48
CA GLU A 51 0.22 -2.37 10.37
C GLU A 51 -0.41 -2.25 8.96
N THR A 52 -1.20 -3.25 8.56
CA THR A 52 -1.86 -3.33 7.25
C THR A 52 -2.75 -2.11 7.00
N GLY A 53 -3.64 -1.71 7.93
CA GLY A 53 -4.56 -0.58 7.71
C GLY A 53 -3.85 0.75 7.46
N CYS A 54 -2.73 0.98 8.15
CA CYS A 54 -1.89 2.16 8.02
C CYS A 54 -1.13 2.16 6.68
N ASN A 55 -0.37 1.10 6.40
CA ASN A 55 0.58 1.10 5.28
C ASN A 55 -0.11 0.92 3.92
N TRP A 56 -1.21 0.17 3.84
CA TRP A 56 -1.98 0.08 2.59
C TRP A 56 -2.61 1.42 2.23
N ALA A 57 -3.11 2.18 3.22
CA ALA A 57 -3.61 3.53 2.98
C ALA A 57 -2.48 4.49 2.57
N THR A 58 -1.28 4.37 3.17
CA THR A 58 -0.10 5.13 2.75
C THR A 58 0.25 4.85 1.28
N ILE A 59 0.28 3.57 0.85
CA ILE A 59 0.54 3.19 -0.55
C ILE A 59 -0.55 3.72 -1.47
N ALA A 60 -1.82 3.56 -1.08
CA ALA A 60 -2.97 3.93 -1.89
C ALA A 60 -3.11 5.45 -2.12
N THR A 61 -2.63 6.27 -1.19
CA THR A 61 -2.86 7.73 -1.21
C THR A 61 -1.58 8.54 -1.41
N GLY A 62 -0.41 7.93 -1.22
CA GLY A 62 0.87 8.64 -1.15
C GLY A 62 0.99 9.59 0.05
N ALA A 63 0.03 9.57 0.97
CA ALA A 63 -0.02 10.44 2.13
C ALA A 63 0.50 9.72 3.40
N THR A 64 0.89 10.48 4.42
CA THR A 64 1.24 9.91 5.73
C THR A 64 -0.03 9.57 6.54
N PRO A 65 0.05 8.70 7.56
CA PRO A 65 -1.06 8.39 8.45
C PRO A 65 -1.60 9.58 9.22
N ALA A 66 -0.77 10.59 9.48
CA ALA A 66 -1.24 11.86 10.02
C ALA A 66 -2.25 12.56 9.09
N ARG A 67 -2.11 12.35 7.77
CA ARG A 67 -2.98 12.93 6.75
C ARG A 67 -4.14 12.03 6.35
N HIS A 68 -3.91 10.75 6.04
CA HIS A 68 -4.98 9.84 5.64
C HIS A 68 -5.81 9.30 6.82
N GLY A 69 -5.25 9.22 8.04
CA GLY A 69 -5.98 8.84 9.26
C GLY A 69 -6.23 7.34 9.46
N CYS A 70 -6.17 6.52 8.42
CA CYS A 70 -6.37 5.06 8.49
C CYS A 70 -5.35 4.34 9.38
N LYS A 71 -5.86 3.41 10.20
CA LYS A 71 -5.15 2.53 11.14
C LYS A 71 -5.94 1.22 11.33
N TYR A 72 -5.49 0.25 12.12
CA TYR A 72 -6.35 -0.89 12.51
C TYR A 72 -7.52 -0.48 13.39
N SER A 73 -7.24 0.34 14.39
CA SER A 73 -8.22 0.83 15.34
C SER A 73 -8.15 2.35 15.35
N VAL A 74 -9.29 2.98 15.06
CA VAL A 74 -9.41 4.43 15.01
C VAL A 74 -10.33 4.89 16.12
N HIS A 75 -9.84 5.82 16.93
CA HIS A 75 -10.65 6.57 17.87
C HIS A 75 -11.35 7.71 17.14
N LEU A 76 -12.65 7.89 17.37
CA LEU A 76 -13.43 8.95 16.75
C LEU A 76 -13.58 10.15 17.70
N PRO A 77 -13.44 11.39 17.20
CA PRO A 77 -13.63 12.58 18.04
C PRO A 77 -14.98 12.56 18.77
N GLY A 78 -14.94 12.84 20.08
CA GLY A 78 -16.12 12.87 20.94
C GLY A 78 -16.52 11.52 21.54
N TRP A 79 -15.88 10.42 21.16
CA TRP A 79 -16.12 9.11 21.79
C TRP A 79 -15.30 8.94 23.08
N PRO A 80 -15.78 8.11 24.05
CA PRO A 80 -14.96 7.69 25.19
C PRO A 80 -13.62 7.07 24.76
N LEU A 81 -12.58 7.20 25.59
CA LEU A 81 -11.20 6.77 25.23
C LEU A 81 -11.05 5.26 25.05
N ASP A 82 -11.93 4.47 25.65
CA ASP A 82 -11.99 3.01 25.55
C ASP A 82 -12.75 2.51 24.31
N LYS A 83 -13.22 3.43 23.44
CA LYS A 83 -13.99 3.10 22.24
C LYS A 83 -13.21 3.38 20.97
N VAL A 84 -13.18 2.38 20.08
CA VAL A 84 -12.54 2.47 18.76
C VAL A 84 -13.42 1.77 17.73
N VAL A 85 -13.24 2.14 16.46
CA VAL A 85 -13.80 1.44 15.30
C VAL A 85 -12.68 0.79 14.48
N PRO A 86 -12.98 -0.28 13.72
CA PRO A 86 -12.05 -0.79 12.72
C PRO A 86 -11.72 0.29 11.69
N GLY A 87 -10.44 0.60 11.50
CA GLY A 87 -9.98 1.69 10.63
C GLY A 87 -9.82 1.33 9.16
N PHE A 88 -10.48 0.26 8.71
CA PHE A 88 -10.44 -0.23 7.32
C PHE A 88 -11.51 0.39 6.42
N SER A 89 -12.50 1.09 6.98
CA SER A 89 -13.52 1.78 6.18
C SER A 89 -12.89 2.92 5.38
N SER A 90 -13.22 3.00 4.09
CA SER A 90 -12.81 4.11 3.22
C SER A 90 -13.36 5.46 3.67
N GLU A 91 -14.48 5.49 4.40
CA GLU A 91 -15.05 6.71 4.98
C GLU A 91 -14.13 7.37 6.01
N LEU A 92 -13.23 6.60 6.61
CA LEU A 92 -12.25 7.10 7.58
C LEU A 92 -11.00 7.66 6.88
N CYS A 93 -10.82 7.38 5.59
CA CYS A 93 -9.68 7.88 4.83
C CYS A 93 -9.89 9.33 4.41
N ARG A 94 -9.00 10.21 4.87
CA ARG A 94 -9.06 11.66 4.63
C ARG A 94 -8.19 12.13 3.46
N ALA A 95 -7.64 11.20 2.69
CA ALA A 95 -6.81 11.47 1.53
C ALA A 95 -7.35 10.73 0.31
N GLU A 96 -7.22 11.36 -0.86
CA GLU A 96 -7.66 10.75 -2.12
C GLU A 96 -6.78 9.54 -2.48
N GLN A 97 -7.42 8.50 -2.99
CA GLN A 97 -6.74 7.28 -3.41
C GLN A 97 -6.36 7.40 -4.89
N ILE A 98 -5.24 6.80 -5.29
CA ILE A 98 -4.70 6.88 -6.66
C ILE A 98 -5.75 6.46 -7.70
N TRP A 99 -6.51 5.38 -7.45
CA TRP A 99 -7.56 4.93 -8.37
C TRP A 99 -8.72 5.92 -8.50
N GLN A 100 -9.14 6.58 -7.41
CA GLN A 100 -10.17 7.62 -7.47
C GLN A 100 -9.71 8.84 -8.26
N VAL A 101 -8.42 9.19 -8.19
CA VAL A 101 -7.82 10.24 -9.02
C VAL A 101 -7.83 9.83 -10.49
N VAL A 102 -7.42 8.60 -10.81
CA VAL A 102 -7.43 8.06 -12.18
C VAL A 102 -8.84 8.08 -12.78
N ASP A 103 -9.83 7.56 -12.06
CA ASP A 103 -11.23 7.50 -12.49
C ASP A 103 -11.80 8.91 -12.79
N ARG A 104 -11.60 9.85 -11.86
CA ARG A 104 -12.01 11.25 -12.03
C ARG A 104 -11.36 11.97 -13.20
N LEU A 105 -10.16 11.56 -13.61
CA LEU A 105 -9.46 12.08 -14.79
C LEU A 105 -9.88 11.37 -16.09
N GLY A 106 -10.88 10.47 -16.04
CA GLY A 106 -11.40 9.72 -17.19
C GLY A 106 -10.57 8.49 -17.56
N GLY A 107 -9.64 8.07 -16.69
CA GLY A 107 -8.89 6.83 -16.84
C GLY A 107 -9.65 5.62 -16.30
N LEU A 108 -9.32 4.42 -16.80
CA LEU A 108 -9.84 3.18 -16.22
C LEU A 108 -8.98 2.75 -15.03
N SER A 109 -9.58 2.63 -13.85
CA SER A 109 -8.99 1.99 -12.67
C SER A 109 -9.79 0.75 -12.28
N ILE A 110 -9.10 -0.34 -11.94
CA ILE A 110 -9.67 -1.63 -11.51
C ILE A 110 -9.01 -2.00 -10.18
#